data_AF-E3NHH4-F1
#
_entry.id   AF-E3NHH4-F1
#
_cell.length_a   1.000
_cell.length_b   1.000
_cell.length_c   1.000
_cell.angle_alpha   90.00
_cell.angle_beta   90.00
_cell.angle_gamma   90.00
#
_symmetry.space_group_name_H-M   'P 1'
#
loop_
_entity.id
_entity.type
_entity.pdbx_description
1 polymer ?
#
loop_
_entity_poly.entity_id
_entity_poly.type
_entity_poly.pdbx_seq_one_letter_code
_entity_poly.pdbx_strand_id
1 'polypeptide(L)'
;MLRYHEIWQWDEWFRGGFFASFMESLLKMKHEASGLPDNVVTEEEIDKYIEDIFQNKGIKLDIDSIKKNPALLSLAKLFLNNTWGSWHKSHVKARPT
;
A
#
# COMPACT_ATOMS: atom_id res chain seq x y z
N MET A 1 26.44 19.34 5.98
CA MET A 1 25.21 20.16 5.84
C MET A 1 24.48 19.66 4.61
N LEU A 2 23.34 19.01 4.77
CA LEU A 2 22.55 18.46 3.66
C LEU A 2 21.86 19.62 2.94
N ARG A 3 22.03 19.76 1.62
CA ARG A 3 21.34 20.77 0.81
C ARG A 3 20.32 20.07 -0.08
N TYR A 4 19.06 20.44 0.07
CA TYR A 4 17.98 20.03 -0.83
C TYR A 4 17.90 21.07 -1.95
N HIS A 5 17.98 20.62 -3.20
CA HIS A 5 17.90 21.51 -4.36
C HIS A 5 16.45 21.72 -4.85
N GLU A 6 15.62 20.69 -4.78
CA GLU A 6 14.17 20.76 -5.06
C GLU A 6 13.41 19.72 -4.23
N ILE A 7 12.15 20.02 -3.91
CA ILE A 7 11.20 19.11 -3.25
C ILE A 7 9.96 19.07 -4.13
N TRP A 8 9.58 17.85 -4.54
CA TRP A 8 8.37 17.60 -5.30
C TRP A 8 7.32 17.00 -4.36
N GLN A 9 6.17 17.68 -4.25
CA GLN A 9 5.04 17.24 -3.45
C GLN A 9 3.84 17.04 -4.37
N TRP A 10 3.18 15.89 -4.22
CA TRP A 10 1.93 15.59 -4.90
C TRP A 10 0.83 15.48 -3.84
N ASP A 11 -0.30 16.13 -4.10
CA ASP A 11 -1.46 16.09 -3.20
C ASP A 11 -2.10 14.69 -3.16
N GLU A 12 -2.00 13.96 -4.27
CA GLU A 12 -2.51 12.60 -4.40
C GLU A 12 -1.49 11.72 -5.14
N TRP A 13 -1.27 10.51 -4.60
CA TRP A 13 -0.40 9.52 -5.24
C TRP A 13 -1.08 8.80 -6.41
N PHE A 14 -2.42 8.72 -6.40
CA PHE A 14 -3.20 8.04 -7.43
C PHE A 14 -4.49 8.82 -7.72
N ARG A 15 -4.80 9.04 -9.01
CA ARG A 15 -6.09 9.59 -9.46
C ARG A 15 -6.98 8.49 -10.02
N GLY A 16 -7.55 7.67 -9.13
CA GLY A 16 -8.56 6.66 -9.47
C GLY A 16 -8.19 5.68 -10.59
N GLY A 17 -9.20 5.00 -11.13
CA GLY A 17 -9.06 4.04 -12.23
C GLY A 17 -8.50 2.67 -11.83
N PHE A 18 -8.35 1.78 -12.83
CA PHE A 18 -7.97 0.38 -12.64
C PHE A 18 -6.70 0.21 -11.80
N PHE A 19 -5.72 1.07 -12.02
CA PHE A 19 -4.45 0.96 -11.32
C PHE A 19 -4.57 1.31 -9.84
N ALA A 20 -5.29 2.38 -9.51
CA ALA A 20 -5.57 2.75 -8.13
C ALA A 20 -6.33 1.63 -7.40
N SER A 21 -7.39 1.08 -8.01
CA SER A 21 -8.15 -0.02 -7.42
C SER A 21 -7.35 -1.32 -7.26
N PHE A 22 -6.47 -1.61 -8.21
CA PHE A 22 -5.58 -2.77 -8.15
C PHE A 22 -4.55 -2.61 -7.02
N MET A 23 -3.92 -1.44 -6.91
CA MET A 23 -2.96 -1.14 -5.85
C MET A 23 -3.62 -1.11 -4.47
N GLU A 24 -4.83 -0.54 -4.36
CA GLU A 24 -5.64 -0.54 -3.14
C GLU A 24 -5.90 -1.96 -2.66
N SER A 25 -6.30 -2.86 -3.55
CA SER A 25 -6.55 -4.27 -3.23
C SER A 25 -5.30 -4.98 -2.71
N LEU A 26 -4.15 -4.76 -3.35
CA LEU A 26 -2.87 -5.35 -2.91
C LEU A 26 -2.39 -4.78 -1.58
N LEU A 27 -2.59 -3.49 -1.35
CA LEU A 27 -2.23 -2.83 -0.09
C LEU A 27 -3.15 -3.29 1.05
N LYS A 28 -4.45 -3.46 0.79
CA LYS A 28 -5.40 -4.06 1.74
C LYS A 28 -4.96 -5.47 2.12
N MET A 29 -4.75 -6.33 1.12
CA MET A 29 -4.29 -7.72 1.33
C MET A 29 -2.97 -7.77 2.12
N LYS A 30 -2.04 -6.85 1.86
CA LYS A 30 -0.78 -6.75 2.60
C LYS A 30 -1.02 -6.46 4.09
N HIS A 31 -1.87 -5.49 4.41
CA HIS A 31 -2.14 -5.09 5.80
C HIS A 31 -2.90 -6.16 6.56
N GLU A 32 -3.93 -6.75 5.95
CA GLU A 32 -4.71 -7.85 6.54
C GLU A 32 -3.83 -9.07 6.81
N ALA A 33 -2.97 -9.44 5.86
CA ALA A 33 -2.03 -10.56 6.01
C ALA A 33 -0.90 -10.29 7.02
N SER A 34 -0.65 -9.03 7.38
CA SER A 34 0.33 -8.69 8.41
C SER A 34 -0.15 -9.10 9.81
N GLY A 35 -1.47 -9.15 10.01
CA GLY A 35 -2.08 -9.28 11.33
C GLY A 35 -1.97 -8.01 12.16
N LEU A 36 -2.53 -8.06 13.37
CA LEU A 36 -2.43 -6.97 14.33
C LEU A 36 -1.02 -6.87 14.95
N PRO A 37 -0.55 -5.66 15.26
CA PRO A 37 0.65 -5.46 16.07
C PRO A 37 0.51 -6.07 17.46
N ASP A 38 1.62 -6.50 18.08
CA ASP A 38 1.62 -7.13 19.41
C ASP A 38 1.12 -6.18 20.53
N ASN A 39 1.13 -4.87 20.28
CA ASN A 39 0.67 -3.83 21.20
C ASN A 39 -0.81 -3.45 21.03
N VAL A 40 -1.56 -4.16 20.18
CA VAL A 40 -2.99 -3.95 19.95
C VAL A 40 -3.73 -5.16 20.51
N VAL A 41 -4.41 -4.95 21.64
CA VAL A 41 -5.02 -6.02 22.44
C VAL A 41 -6.51 -5.79 22.65
N THR A 42 -6.96 -4.54 22.78
CA THR A 42 -8.38 -4.20 22.97
C THR A 42 -9.09 -3.91 21.66
N GLU A 43 -10.41 -4.07 21.64
CA GLU A 43 -11.25 -3.72 20.48
C GLU A 43 -11.07 -2.25 20.07
N GLU A 44 -10.96 -1.34 21.05
CA GLU A 44 -10.74 0.09 20.82
C GLU A 44 -9.38 0.38 20.14
N GLU A 45 -8.35 -0.39 20.47
CA GLU A 45 -7.03 -0.29 19.83
C GLU A 45 -7.06 -0.84 18.40
N ILE A 46 -7.87 -1.87 18.14
CA ILE A 46 -8.09 -2.42 16.79
C ILE A 46 -8.81 -1.40 15.92
N ASP A 47 -9.88 -0.80 16.42
CA ASP A 47 -10.62 0.24 15.70
C ASP A 47 -9.73 1.44 15.38
N LYS A 48 -8.93 1.88 16.36
CA LYS A 48 -7.95 2.95 16.15
C LYS A 48 -6.88 2.58 15.11
N TYR A 49 -6.43 1.33 15.09
CA TYR A 49 -5.49 0.83 14.09
C TYR A 49 -6.10 0.86 12.68
N ILE A 50 -7.34 0.40 12.53
CA ILE A 50 -8.06 0.42 11.24
C ILE A 50 -8.28 1.86 10.76
N GLU A 51 -8.68 2.75 11.67
CA GLU A 51 -8.90 4.16 11.34
C GLU A 51 -7.59 4.85 10.92
N ASP A 52 -6.48 4.61 11.61
CA ASP A 52 -5.18 5.17 11.23
C ASP A 52 -4.74 4.71 9.82
N ILE A 53 -4.96 3.44 9.50
CA ILE A 53 -4.69 2.92 8.14
C ILE A 53 -5.60 3.59 7.11
N PHE A 54 -6.88 3.80 7.44
CA PHE A 54 -7.80 4.47 6.55
C PHE A 54 -7.40 5.94 6.32
N GLN A 55 -7.09 6.70 7.36
CA GLN A 55 -6.68 8.11 7.25
C GLN A 55 -5.36 8.27 6.50
N ASN A 56 -4.37 7.41 6.76
CA ASN A 56 -3.04 7.54 6.17
C ASN A 56 -2.93 6.98 4.74
N LYS A 57 -3.76 5.99 4.39
CA LYS A 57 -3.62 5.23 3.14
C LYS A 57 -4.88 5.19 2.28
N GLY A 58 -6.03 5.63 2.81
CA GLY A 58 -7.32 5.59 2.13
C GLY A 58 -7.93 4.18 2.02
N ILE A 59 -7.41 3.20 2.77
CA ILE A 59 -7.77 1.79 2.62
C ILE A 59 -8.65 1.35 3.77
N LYS A 60 -9.79 0.71 3.45
CA LYS A 60 -10.67 0.10 4.45
C LYS A 60 -10.30 -1.36 4.67
N LEU A 61 -9.78 -1.64 5.86
CA LEU A 61 -9.52 -3.01 6.32
C LEU A 61 -10.80 -3.65 6.81
N ASP A 62 -10.89 -4.97 6.68
CA ASP A 62 -11.94 -5.78 7.30
C ASP A 62 -11.35 -6.50 8.52
N ILE A 63 -11.94 -6.25 9.70
CA ILE A 63 -11.46 -6.78 10.99
C ILE A 63 -11.37 -8.31 10.98
N ASP A 64 -12.35 -8.99 10.37
CA ASP A 64 -12.42 -10.46 10.29
C ASP A 64 -11.35 -11.03 9.35
N SER A 65 -10.85 -10.20 8.44
CA SER A 65 -9.82 -10.55 7.47
C SER A 65 -8.39 -10.29 7.99
N ILE A 66 -8.22 -9.55 9.10
CA ILE A 66 -6.91 -9.28 9.70
C ILE A 66 -6.39 -10.54 10.40
N LYS A 67 -5.53 -11.28 9.71
CA LYS A 67 -4.90 -12.49 10.22
C LYS A 67 -3.48 -12.62 9.71
N LYS A 68 -2.55 -12.85 10.64
CA LYS A 68 -1.13 -13.08 10.31
C LYS A 68 -1.00 -14.25 9.34
N ASN A 69 -0.61 -13.94 8.10
CA ASN A 69 -0.41 -14.89 7.02
C ASN A 69 0.89 -14.53 6.27
N PRO A 70 2.04 -15.09 6.70
CA PRO A 70 3.34 -14.76 6.11
C PRO A 70 3.45 -15.05 4.61
N ALA A 71 2.77 -16.09 4.11
CA ALA A 71 2.79 -16.46 2.70
C ALA A 71 2.04 -15.41 1.85
N LEU A 72 0.83 -15.05 2.27
CA LEU A 72 0.02 -14.04 1.58
C LEU A 72 0.66 -12.65 1.66
N LEU A 73 1.25 -12.30 2.80
CA LEU A 73 2.01 -11.07 2.99
C LEU A 73 3.19 -10.99 2.01
N SER A 74 3.91 -12.10 1.83
CA SER A 74 5.05 -12.17 0.91
C SER A 74 4.62 -12.02 -0.54
N LEU A 75 3.49 -12.64 -0.93
CA LEU A 75 2.89 -12.46 -2.25
C LEU A 75 2.44 -11.03 -2.49
N ALA A 76 1.74 -10.41 -1.53
CA ALA A 76 1.30 -9.02 -1.63
C ALA A 76 2.49 -8.06 -1.82
N LYS A 77 3.56 -8.25 -1.04
CA LYS A 77 4.80 -7.48 -1.18
C LYS A 77 5.46 -7.70 -2.55
N LEU A 78 5.53 -8.95 -3.02
CA LEU A 78 6.11 -9.27 -4.32
C LEU A 78 5.34 -8.56 -5.45
N PHE A 79 4.01 -8.64 -5.44
CA PHE A 79 3.19 -7.97 -6.44
C PHE A 79 3.36 -6.46 -6.37
N LEU A 80 3.31 -5.83 -5.19
CA LEU A 80 3.52 -4.38 -5.07
C LEU A 80 4.88 -3.93 -5.63
N ASN A 81 5.95 -4.65 -5.30
CA ASN A 81 7.30 -4.34 -5.79
C ASN A 81 7.42 -4.50 -7.32
N ASN A 82 6.88 -5.60 -7.86
CA ASN A 82 6.89 -5.87 -9.30
C ASN A 82 6.04 -4.87 -10.08
N THR A 83 4.92 -4.45 -9.49
CA THR A 83 4.01 -3.49 -10.09
C THR A 83 4.70 -2.15 -10.30
N TRP A 84 5.41 -1.64 -9.29
CA TRP A 84 6.20 -0.41 -9.42
C TRP A 84 7.29 -0.52 -10.51
N GLY A 85 7.98 -1.67 -10.58
CA GLY A 85 9.02 -1.91 -11.59
C GLY A 85 8.51 -2.06 -13.02
N SER A 86 7.29 -2.56 -13.22
CA SER A 86 6.65 -2.65 -14.54
C SER A 86 6.22 -1.26 -15.05
N TRP A 87 5.71 -0.42 -14.15
CA TRP A 87 5.33 0.97 -14.44
C TRP A 87 6.49 1.81 -14.99
N HIS A 88 7.70 1.64 -14.46
CA HIS A 88 8.86 2.34 -15.01
C HIS A 88 9.24 1.89 -16.43
N LYS A 89 8.98 0.63 -16.78
CA LYS A 89 9.38 0.05 -18.08
C LYS A 89 8.45 0.44 -19.22
N SER A 90 7.16 0.69 -18.95
CA SER A 90 6.19 1.10 -19.97
C SER A 90 6.51 2.46 -20.59
N HIS A 91 7.18 3.36 -19.85
CA HIS A 91 7.62 4.66 -20.37
C HIS A 91 8.91 4.60 -21.22
N VAL A 92 9.63 3.47 -21.25
CA VAL A 92 10.93 3.36 -21.96
C VAL A 92 10.78 2.84 -23.40
N LYS A 93 9.61 2.30 -23.78
CA LYS A 93 9.39 1.74 -25.14
C LYS A 93 8.71 2.69 -26.15
N ALA A 94 8.90 4.00 -26.01
CA ALA A 94 8.50 4.98 -27.02
C ALA A 94 9.73 5.66 -27.65
N ARG A 95 10.50 4.91 -28.43
CA ARG A 95 11.31 5.48 -29.51
C ARG A 95 11.50 4.43 -30.60
N PRO A 96 10.72 4.49 -31.70
CA PRO A 96 11.14 3.90 -32.96
C PRO A 96 12.14 4.86 -33.60
N THR A 97 13.35 4.38 -33.87
CA THR A 97 14.22 4.90 -34.94
C THR A 97 14.08 3.97 -36.13
#